data_AF-A0A941EC78-F1
#
_entry.id   AF-A0A941EC78-F1
#
_cell.length_a   1.000
_cell.length_b   1.000
_cell.length_c   1.000
_cell.angle_alpha   90.00
_cell.angle_beta   90.00
_cell.angle_gamma   90.00
#
_symmetry.space_group_name_H-M   'P 1'
#
loop_
_entity.id
_entity.type
_entity.pdbx_description
1 polymer ?
#
loop_
_entity_poly.entity_id
_entity_poly.type
_entity_poly.pdbx_seq_one_letter_code
_entity_poly.pdbx_strand_id
1 'polypeptide(L)'
;MELSRKIAIATLAAAVLGGTAACTGSSTAATGTSSASSAAGNGGTQTGAASSGTSTASASTGGGAGASSTAGNSNTGSATTQAAAGGTAACTGSQIKTTLGREGAAMGHRVEALIFTNTSSQTCTLQGYPGAAIVSGSTVLLNATRTLNGYAGDERQLTSAPLVTLKPGAVASANIEWVIDNGETCAANGTGTLEATPPNTKTTTGLGSQTTGTQGICADFEVHPVVAGTLS
;
A
#
# COMPACT_ATOMS: atom_id res chain seq x y z
N MET A 1 -29.39 9.92 52.30
CA MET A 1 -29.95 8.61 51.92
C MET A 1 -28.96 7.95 50.98
N GLU A 2 -28.02 7.20 51.56
CA GLU A 2 -27.13 6.33 50.79
C GLU A 2 -27.91 5.12 50.28
N LEU A 3 -27.66 4.68 49.05
CA LEU A 3 -27.88 3.29 48.68
C LEU A 3 -26.77 2.81 47.74
N SER A 4 -25.70 2.33 48.37
CA SER A 4 -24.70 1.44 47.78
C SER A 4 -25.36 0.22 47.14
N ARG A 5 -25.08 -0.08 45.86
CA ARG A 5 -25.28 -1.43 45.31
C ARG A 5 -23.92 -2.09 45.06
N LYS A 6 -23.68 -3.11 45.89
CA LYS A 6 -22.50 -3.96 45.92
C LYS A 6 -22.47 -4.91 44.73
N ILE A 7 -21.23 -5.16 44.33
CA ILE A 7 -20.70 -6.07 43.32
C ILE A 7 -21.17 -7.52 43.51
N ALA A 8 -21.41 -8.24 42.42
CA ALA A 8 -21.37 -9.70 42.38
C ALA A 8 -20.43 -10.15 41.24
N ILE A 9 -19.26 -10.64 41.63
CA ILE A 9 -18.28 -11.32 40.78
C ILE A 9 -18.74 -12.76 40.63
N ALA A 10 -19.00 -13.20 39.41
CA ALA A 10 -19.20 -14.62 39.09
C ALA A 10 -17.97 -15.11 38.32
N THR A 11 -17.00 -15.64 39.05
CA THR A 11 -15.92 -16.46 38.51
C THR A 11 -16.47 -17.84 38.16
N LEU A 12 -16.49 -18.21 36.88
CA LEU A 12 -16.68 -19.59 36.46
C LEU A 12 -15.34 -20.16 35.98
N ALA A 13 -14.92 -21.22 36.64
CA ALA A 13 -13.65 -21.92 36.43
C ALA A 13 -13.73 -22.94 35.28
N ALA A 14 -12.53 -23.28 34.82
CA ALA A 14 -12.12 -24.11 33.70
C ALA A 14 -12.83 -25.46 33.48
N ALA A 15 -12.84 -25.88 32.21
CA ALA A 15 -12.68 -27.29 31.84
C ALA A 15 -11.72 -27.40 30.64
N VAL A 16 -10.53 -27.94 30.91
CA VAL A 16 -9.53 -28.37 29.92
C VAL A 16 -9.94 -29.77 29.47
N LEU A 17 -10.14 -29.99 28.17
CA LEU A 17 -10.07 -31.32 27.57
C LEU A 17 -9.07 -31.29 26.41
N GLY A 18 -7.98 -32.02 26.61
CA GLY A 18 -6.98 -32.30 25.58
C GLY A 18 -7.48 -33.33 24.58
N GLY A 19 -7.00 -33.20 23.35
CA GLY A 19 -7.16 -34.17 22.29
C GLY A 19 -5.99 -34.09 21.33
N THR A 20 -4.95 -34.89 21.56
CA THR A 20 -3.86 -35.13 20.60
C THR A 20 -4.29 -36.26 19.67
N ALA A 21 -4.62 -35.93 18.42
CA ALA A 21 -4.77 -36.91 17.35
C ALA A 21 -3.53 -36.84 16.44
N ALA A 22 -2.60 -37.75 16.66
CA ALA A 22 -1.53 -38.04 15.71
C ALA A 22 -2.04 -39.10 14.72
N CYS A 23 -2.05 -38.77 13.43
CA CYS A 23 -2.15 -39.76 12.36
C CYS A 23 -0.86 -39.72 11.53
N THR A 24 0.02 -40.68 11.83
CA THR A 24 1.10 -41.11 10.96
C THR A 24 0.51 -41.83 9.74
N GLY A 25 0.74 -41.27 8.56
CA GLY A 25 0.48 -41.93 7.27
C GLY A 25 1.67 -41.70 6.34
N SER A 26 2.47 -42.75 6.16
CA SER A 26 3.53 -42.84 5.15
C SER A 26 3.02 -43.59 3.92
N SER A 27 3.77 -43.47 2.80
CA SER A 27 3.62 -44.10 1.46
C SER A 27 2.91 -43.16 0.47
N THR A 28 3.39 -42.85 -0.75
CA THR A 28 4.29 -43.58 -1.66
C THR A 28 4.96 -42.58 -2.61
N ALA A 29 6.23 -42.82 -2.92
CA ALA A 29 6.99 -42.15 -3.98
C ALA A 29 6.33 -42.33 -5.35
N ALA A 30 6.21 -41.25 -6.13
CA ALA A 30 6.02 -41.33 -7.57
C ALA A 30 7.23 -40.67 -8.26
N THR A 31 8.21 -41.51 -8.61
CA THR A 31 9.19 -41.23 -9.66
C THR A 31 8.47 -41.17 -10.99
N GLY A 32 8.38 -39.97 -11.58
CA GLY A 32 7.99 -39.76 -12.96
C GLY A 32 9.17 -39.20 -13.75
N THR A 33 10.03 -40.09 -14.26
CA THR A 33 10.99 -39.77 -15.33
C THR A 33 10.34 -40.11 -16.66
N SER A 34 10.27 -39.13 -17.57
CA SER A 34 10.32 -39.26 -19.04
C SER A 34 9.98 -37.88 -19.61
N SER A 35 10.55 -37.34 -20.68
CA SER A 35 11.73 -37.58 -21.51
C SER A 35 11.81 -36.34 -22.40
N ALA A 36 13.02 -35.89 -22.72
CA ALA A 36 13.26 -34.89 -23.75
C ALA A 36 12.86 -35.41 -25.14
N SER A 37 12.50 -34.51 -26.07
CA SER A 37 12.99 -34.49 -27.47
C SER A 37 12.42 -33.30 -28.28
N SER A 38 13.30 -32.33 -28.54
CA SER A 38 13.67 -31.67 -29.81
C SER A 38 12.76 -31.65 -31.04
N ALA A 39 12.63 -30.45 -31.64
CA ALA A 39 12.85 -30.10 -33.07
C ALA A 39 12.89 -28.54 -33.18
N ALA A 40 13.95 -27.83 -33.62
CA ALA A 40 14.54 -27.67 -34.98
C ALA A 40 13.51 -27.30 -36.07
N GLY A 41 13.64 -26.33 -36.98
CA GLY A 41 14.55 -25.21 -37.33
C GLY A 41 13.67 -24.05 -37.89
N ASN A 42 14.11 -22.94 -38.48
CA ASN A 42 15.16 -22.57 -39.43
C ASN A 42 15.47 -21.07 -39.18
N GLY A 43 16.67 -20.52 -39.37
CA GLY A 43 17.45 -20.43 -40.62
C GLY A 43 17.37 -19.00 -41.16
N GLY A 44 18.47 -18.25 -41.11
CA GLY A 44 18.53 -16.86 -41.60
C GLY A 44 19.85 -16.16 -41.33
N THR A 45 20.86 -16.50 -42.11
CA THR A 45 22.15 -15.80 -42.27
C THR A 45 21.96 -14.35 -42.77
N GLN A 46 22.76 -13.40 -42.28
CA GLN A 46 23.51 -12.47 -43.15
C GLN A 46 24.57 -11.63 -42.41
N THR A 47 25.64 -11.39 -43.16
CA THR A 47 26.96 -10.83 -42.87
C THR A 47 26.99 -9.31 -42.98
N GLY A 48 27.91 -8.65 -42.26
CA GLY A 48 28.37 -7.27 -42.55
C GLY A 48 29.06 -6.64 -41.34
N ALA A 49 30.37 -6.78 -41.18
CA ALA A 49 31.43 -5.88 -41.67
C ALA A 49 31.49 -4.52 -40.94
N ALA A 50 32.62 -4.31 -40.26
CA ALA A 50 33.02 -3.10 -39.55
C ALA A 50 33.27 -1.91 -40.49
N SER A 51 33.11 -0.69 -39.98
CA SER A 51 34.01 0.42 -40.29
C SER A 51 33.89 1.57 -39.28
N SER A 52 35.06 2.00 -38.86
CA SER A 52 35.40 3.16 -38.03
C SER A 52 35.11 4.47 -38.74
N GLY A 53 34.68 5.48 -37.98
CA GLY A 53 34.56 6.86 -38.43
C GLY A 53 35.05 7.83 -37.35
N THR A 54 36.30 8.25 -37.47
CA THR A 54 36.85 9.42 -36.78
C THR A 54 36.49 10.66 -37.58
N SER A 55 35.94 11.70 -36.94
CA SER A 55 36.10 13.08 -37.41
C SER A 55 35.93 14.10 -36.28
N THR A 56 36.92 14.97 -36.26
CA THR A 56 37.26 16.10 -35.41
C THR A 56 36.27 17.27 -35.52
N ALA A 57 36.05 18.01 -34.43
CA ALA A 57 35.91 19.47 -34.50
C ALA A 57 36.39 20.15 -33.20
N SER A 58 37.26 21.14 -33.40
CA SER A 58 38.00 21.92 -32.41
C SER A 58 37.20 23.14 -31.93
N ALA A 59 37.70 23.72 -30.85
CA ALA A 59 37.21 24.87 -30.10
C ALA A 59 37.18 26.21 -30.87
N SER A 60 36.38 27.15 -30.38
CA SER A 60 36.75 28.57 -30.35
C SER A 60 36.11 29.36 -29.20
N THR A 61 37.04 29.95 -28.46
CA THR A 61 37.09 31.09 -27.53
C THR A 61 36.01 32.16 -27.60
N GLY A 62 35.61 32.67 -26.43
CA GLY A 62 34.97 33.98 -26.25
C GLY A 62 34.92 34.39 -24.78
N GLY A 63 35.91 35.17 -24.34
CA GLY A 63 36.02 35.68 -22.97
C GLY A 63 35.12 36.88 -22.69
N GLY A 64 34.88 37.13 -21.40
CA GLY A 64 34.24 38.34 -20.89
C GLY A 64 34.16 38.31 -19.37
N ALA A 65 35.20 38.83 -18.71
CA ALA A 65 35.19 39.11 -17.29
C ALA A 65 34.37 40.37 -16.99
N GLY A 66 33.62 40.35 -15.89
CA GLY A 66 32.93 41.52 -15.34
C GLY A 66 32.38 41.20 -13.95
N ALA A 67 33.15 41.51 -12.91
CA ALA A 67 32.70 41.46 -11.53
C ALA A 67 31.99 42.78 -11.17
N SER A 68 30.83 42.71 -10.51
CA SER A 68 30.63 43.25 -9.15
C SER A 68 29.16 43.20 -8.70
N SER A 69 29.05 43.06 -7.39
CA SER A 69 27.90 42.85 -6.51
C SER A 69 26.77 43.88 -6.55
N THR A 70 25.52 43.42 -6.31
CA THR A 70 24.53 44.14 -5.47
C THR A 70 23.55 43.12 -4.86
N ALA A 71 23.34 43.25 -3.56
CA ALA A 71 22.37 42.49 -2.76
C ALA A 71 20.92 42.88 -3.09
N GLY A 72 19.96 41.95 -2.93
CA GLY A 72 18.54 42.27 -3.05
C GLY A 72 17.61 41.06 -2.98
N ASN A 73 17.25 40.71 -1.75
CA ASN A 73 15.96 40.19 -1.25
C ASN A 73 15.04 39.33 -2.16
N SER A 74 14.77 38.13 -1.63
CA SER A 74 13.43 37.53 -1.45
C SER A 74 12.50 37.47 -2.66
N ASN A 75 12.41 36.29 -3.28
CA ASN A 75 11.14 35.81 -3.79
C ASN A 75 11.06 34.29 -3.60
N THR A 76 10.45 33.92 -2.47
CA THR A 76 9.82 32.62 -2.27
C THR A 76 8.94 32.33 -3.47
N GLY A 77 9.26 31.28 -4.22
CA GLY A 77 8.39 30.75 -5.26
C GLY A 77 7.04 30.43 -4.63
N SER A 78 6.05 31.28 -4.92
CA SER A 78 4.66 31.03 -4.56
C SER A 78 4.22 29.75 -5.27
N ALA A 79 4.12 28.65 -4.51
CA ALA A 79 3.22 27.58 -4.88
C ALA A 79 1.84 28.22 -5.04
N THR A 80 1.30 28.17 -6.25
CA THR A 80 -0.06 28.62 -6.54
C THR A 80 -1.03 27.64 -5.89
N THR A 81 -1.28 27.79 -4.60
CA THR A 81 -2.48 27.22 -3.97
C THR A 81 -3.64 28.02 -4.52
N GLN A 82 -4.32 27.48 -5.53
CA GLN A 82 -5.65 27.93 -5.91
C GLN A 82 -6.55 27.73 -4.69
N ALA A 83 -6.67 28.75 -3.86
CA ALA A 83 -7.62 28.78 -2.77
C ALA A 83 -9.02 28.81 -3.39
N ALA A 84 -9.67 27.63 -3.43
CA ALA A 84 -11.10 27.58 -3.65
C ALA A 84 -11.78 28.33 -2.50
N ALA A 85 -12.52 29.38 -2.84
CA ALA A 85 -13.25 30.21 -1.90
C ALA A 85 -14.24 29.35 -1.07
N GLY A 86 -14.16 29.47 0.26
CA GLY A 86 -15.21 29.03 1.20
C GLY A 86 -15.22 27.56 1.64
N GLY A 87 -14.36 26.70 1.10
CA GLY A 87 -14.32 25.27 1.47
C GLY A 87 -13.33 24.93 2.60
N THR A 88 -13.61 23.88 3.37
CA THR A 88 -12.62 23.27 4.28
C THR A 88 -11.43 22.75 3.47
N ALA A 89 -10.21 23.18 3.81
CA ALA A 89 -8.99 22.78 3.11
C ALA A 89 -8.75 21.26 3.16
N ALA A 90 -8.08 20.72 2.13
CA ALA A 90 -7.61 19.34 2.14
C ALA A 90 -6.57 19.13 3.25
N CYS A 91 -6.55 17.94 3.85
CA CYS A 91 -5.54 17.60 4.85
C CYS A 91 -4.16 17.50 4.19
N THR A 92 -3.14 18.06 4.84
CA THR A 92 -1.75 17.78 4.49
C THR A 92 -1.31 16.46 5.13
N GLY A 93 -0.25 15.85 4.58
CA GLY A 93 0.27 14.59 5.12
C GLY A 93 0.75 14.69 6.56
N SER A 94 1.27 15.85 7.00
CA SER A 94 1.70 16.06 8.39
C SER A 94 0.56 16.23 9.39
N GLN A 95 -0.68 16.47 8.92
CA GLN A 95 -1.86 16.52 9.78
C GLN A 95 -2.45 15.14 10.06
N ILE A 96 -2.05 14.12 9.31
CA ILE A 96 -2.64 12.80 9.36
C ILE A 96 -1.65 11.79 9.94
N LYS A 97 -2.04 11.15 11.04
CA LYS A 97 -1.38 9.94 11.51
C LYS A 97 -2.04 8.74 10.83
N THR A 98 -1.22 7.89 10.21
CA THR A 98 -1.67 6.64 9.61
C THR A 98 -1.32 5.46 10.52
N THR A 99 -2.27 4.55 10.74
CA THR A 99 -2.06 3.30 11.47
C THR A 99 -2.78 2.16 10.77
N LEU A 100 -2.41 0.92 11.10
CA LEU A 100 -3.05 -0.28 10.59
C LEU A 100 -4.01 -0.85 11.63
N GLY A 101 -5.27 -0.98 11.26
CA GLY A 101 -6.27 -1.78 11.95
C GLY A 101 -6.31 -3.18 11.35
N ARG A 102 -6.53 -4.19 12.19
CA ARG A 102 -6.72 -5.56 11.72
C ARG A 102 -8.19 -5.78 11.43
N GLU A 103 -8.48 -6.26 10.22
CA GLU A 103 -9.80 -6.73 9.86
C GLU A 103 -9.76 -8.24 9.59
N GLY A 104 -10.94 -8.82 9.38
CA GLY A 104 -11.15 -10.26 9.36
C GLY A 104 -10.58 -10.98 8.14
N ALA A 105 -10.85 -12.28 8.10
CA ALA A 105 -10.65 -13.12 6.93
C ALA A 105 -12.01 -13.62 6.46
N ALA A 106 -12.31 -13.50 5.17
CA ALA A 106 -13.52 -14.05 4.58
C ALA A 106 -13.19 -14.77 3.29
N MET A 107 -13.59 -16.04 3.17
CA MET A 107 -13.73 -16.74 1.88
C MET A 107 -12.54 -16.62 0.92
N GLY A 108 -11.31 -16.86 1.40
CA GLY A 108 -10.11 -16.77 0.54
C GLY A 108 -9.52 -15.37 0.39
N HIS A 109 -10.10 -14.38 1.06
CA HIS A 109 -9.59 -13.02 1.12
C HIS A 109 -9.14 -12.66 2.55
N ARG A 110 -8.26 -11.67 2.62
CA ARG A 110 -7.89 -10.95 3.83
C ARG A 110 -8.16 -9.48 3.63
N VAL A 111 -8.54 -8.82 4.71
CA VAL A 111 -8.73 -7.36 4.74
C VAL A 111 -7.98 -6.80 5.92
N GLU A 112 -7.40 -5.63 5.74
CA GLU A 112 -6.89 -4.78 6.81
C GLU A 112 -7.37 -3.34 6.57
N ALA A 113 -7.50 -2.56 7.63
CA ALA A 113 -7.91 -1.16 7.53
C ALA A 113 -6.72 -0.23 7.68
N LEU A 114 -6.51 0.65 6.71
CA LEU A 114 -5.69 1.84 6.88
C LEU A 114 -6.51 2.89 7.61
N ILE A 115 -6.08 3.25 8.82
CA ILE A 115 -6.76 4.23 9.69
C ILE A 115 -6.01 5.56 9.61
N PHE A 116 -6.73 6.62 9.26
CA PHE A 116 -6.22 7.98 9.12
C PHE A 116 -6.84 8.87 10.20
N THR A 117 -6.03 9.34 11.15
CA THR A 117 -6.47 10.24 12.23
C THR A 117 -5.96 11.65 11.99
N ASN A 118 -6.85 12.65 12.03
CA ASN A 118 -6.42 14.05 12.04
C ASN A 118 -5.85 14.40 13.43
N THR A 119 -4.53 14.55 13.50
CA THR A 119 -3.81 14.90 14.74
C THR A 119 -3.55 16.40 14.87
N SER A 120 -4.04 17.20 13.93
CA SER A 120 -3.92 18.66 13.98
C SER A 120 -5.09 19.32 14.73
N SER A 121 -4.96 20.62 15.01
CA SER A 121 -6.03 21.43 15.60
C SER A 121 -7.02 21.98 14.56
N GLN A 122 -6.78 21.73 13.26
CA GLN A 122 -7.58 22.27 12.16
C GLN A 122 -8.47 21.20 11.57
N THR A 123 -9.71 21.58 11.23
CA THR A 123 -10.58 20.69 10.43
C THR A 123 -10.07 20.68 8.99
N CYS A 124 -9.99 19.49 8.39
CA CYS A 124 -9.53 19.32 7.01
C CYS A 124 -10.33 18.22 6.29
N THR A 125 -10.10 18.03 4.99
CA THR A 125 -10.78 16.99 4.18
C THR A 125 -9.84 15.98 3.55
N LEU A 126 -10.29 14.73 3.43
CA LEU A 126 -9.67 13.67 2.62
C LEU A 126 -10.67 13.18 1.57
N GLN A 127 -10.20 12.86 0.37
CA GLN A 127 -11.00 12.26 -0.69
C GLN A 127 -10.10 11.43 -1.62
N GLY A 128 -10.63 10.32 -2.10
CA GLY A 128 -9.94 9.43 -3.02
C GLY A 128 -9.27 8.27 -2.31
N TYR A 129 -8.18 7.76 -2.89
CA TYR A 129 -7.52 6.53 -2.46
C TYR A 129 -6.18 6.85 -1.82
N PRO A 130 -5.81 6.17 -0.72
CA PRO A 130 -4.44 6.21 -0.27
C PRO A 130 -3.51 5.56 -1.32
N GLY A 131 -2.21 5.82 -1.19
CA GLY A 131 -1.20 4.92 -1.72
C GLY A 131 -1.02 3.76 -0.76
N ALA A 132 -0.83 2.55 -1.27
CA ALA A 132 -0.47 1.38 -0.48
C ALA A 132 0.48 0.48 -1.29
N ALA A 133 1.57 0.04 -0.68
CA ALA A 133 2.58 -0.79 -1.33
C ALA A 133 3.28 -1.70 -0.32
N ILE A 134 3.79 -2.83 -0.78
CA ILE A 134 4.73 -3.66 -0.03
C ILE A 134 6.13 -3.37 -0.56
N VAL A 135 7.02 -2.89 0.29
CA VAL A 135 8.37 -2.47 -0.11
C VAL A 135 9.45 -3.23 0.66
N SER A 136 10.55 -3.56 0.00
CA SER A 136 11.74 -4.17 0.61
C SER A 136 12.96 -3.36 0.24
N GLY A 137 13.42 -2.51 1.17
CA GLY A 137 14.42 -1.49 0.87
C GLY A 137 13.90 -0.50 -0.19
N SER A 138 14.62 -0.35 -1.30
CA SER A 138 14.20 0.48 -2.44
C SER A 138 13.31 -0.24 -3.46
N THR A 139 13.06 -1.54 -3.26
CA THR A 139 12.31 -2.36 -4.20
C THR A 139 10.84 -2.39 -3.80
N VAL A 140 9.95 -2.08 -4.74
CA VAL A 140 8.51 -2.30 -4.55
C VAL A 140 8.21 -3.75 -4.95
N LEU A 141 7.75 -4.56 -3.99
CA LEU A 141 7.33 -5.94 -4.22
C LEU A 141 5.92 -5.98 -4.81
N LEU A 142 5.00 -5.19 -4.26
CA LEU A 142 3.62 -5.06 -4.71
C LEU A 142 3.14 -3.62 -4.56
N ASN A 143 2.32 -3.16 -5.51
CA ASN A 143 1.54 -1.93 -5.39
C ASN A 143 0.06 -2.30 -5.34
N ALA A 144 -0.70 -1.67 -4.46
CA ALA A 144 -2.13 -1.88 -4.41
C ALA A 144 -2.82 -1.28 -5.64
N THR A 145 -3.72 -2.04 -6.25
CA THR A 145 -4.62 -1.56 -7.29
C THR A 145 -5.78 -0.80 -6.66
N ARG A 146 -6.17 0.34 -7.25
CA ARG A 146 -7.30 1.12 -6.73
C ARG A 146 -8.61 0.57 -7.27
N THR A 147 -9.49 0.14 -6.37
CA THR A 147 -10.81 -0.37 -6.72
C THR A 147 -11.85 0.30 -5.86
N LEU A 148 -12.97 0.70 -6.48
CA LEU A 148 -13.98 1.51 -5.80
C LEU A 148 -14.70 0.74 -4.68
N ASN A 149 -14.84 -0.56 -4.86
CA ASN A 149 -15.51 -1.49 -3.96
C ASN A 149 -14.72 -2.79 -3.94
N GLY A 150 -14.65 -3.42 -2.77
CA GLY A 150 -13.92 -4.67 -2.59
C GLY A 150 -14.78 -5.93 -2.52
N TYR A 151 -14.10 -7.08 -2.49
CA TYR A 151 -14.67 -8.41 -2.31
C TYR A 151 -15.26 -8.61 -0.92
N ALA A 152 -14.68 -7.96 0.09
CA ALA A 152 -15.07 -8.14 1.48
C ALA A 152 -16.42 -7.53 1.87
N GLY A 153 -17.17 -6.99 0.91
CA GLY A 153 -18.52 -6.50 1.14
C GLY A 153 -18.49 -5.28 2.06
N ASP A 154 -17.98 -4.17 1.55
CA ASP A 154 -18.25 -2.88 2.18
C ASP A 154 -19.78 -2.77 2.35
N GLU A 155 -20.28 -2.43 3.54
CA GLU A 155 -21.72 -2.38 3.84
C GLU A 155 -22.52 -1.50 2.85
N ARG A 156 -21.81 -0.64 2.11
CA ARG A 156 -22.34 0.24 1.08
C ARG A 156 -21.47 0.20 -0.18
N GLN A 157 -22.07 -0.26 -1.28
CA GLN A 157 -21.45 -0.05 -2.60
C GLN A 157 -21.34 1.44 -2.92
N LEU A 158 -20.12 1.90 -3.09
CA LEU A 158 -19.76 3.24 -3.51
C LEU A 158 -19.90 3.38 -5.02
N THR A 159 -20.44 4.52 -5.46
CA THR A 159 -20.47 4.94 -6.87
C THR A 159 -19.39 5.97 -7.20
N SER A 160 -18.71 6.51 -6.17
CA SER A 160 -17.58 7.42 -6.26
C SER A 160 -16.87 7.52 -4.91
N ALA A 161 -15.59 7.92 -4.90
CA ALA A 161 -14.86 8.16 -3.65
C ALA A 161 -15.47 9.37 -2.87
N PRO A 162 -15.93 9.18 -1.62
CA PRO A 162 -16.59 10.25 -0.88
C PRO A 162 -15.58 11.31 -0.40
N LEU A 163 -16.09 12.53 -0.17
CA LEU A 163 -15.35 13.57 0.56
C LEU A 163 -15.57 13.38 2.06
N VAL A 164 -14.48 13.17 2.80
CA VAL A 164 -14.51 12.96 4.25
C VAL A 164 -13.98 14.20 4.96
N THR A 165 -14.78 14.80 5.84
CA THR A 165 -14.35 15.91 6.69
C THR A 165 -13.87 15.40 8.05
N LEU A 166 -12.63 15.73 8.40
CA LEU A 166 -11.98 15.33 9.65
C LEU A 166 -11.79 16.54 10.55
N LYS A 167 -12.58 16.59 11.63
CA LYS A 167 -12.31 17.45 12.79
C LYS A 167 -11.03 17.00 13.51
N PRO A 168 -10.43 17.82 14.39
CA PRO A 168 -9.36 17.37 15.28
C PRO A 168 -9.75 16.08 16.00
N GLY A 169 -8.90 15.06 15.91
CA GLY A 169 -9.12 13.73 16.49
C GLY A 169 -10.10 12.82 15.74
N ALA A 170 -10.77 13.31 14.69
CA ALA A 170 -11.65 12.46 13.88
C ALA A 170 -10.85 11.50 12.99
N VAL A 171 -11.51 10.41 12.60
CA VAL A 171 -10.92 9.30 11.86
C VAL A 171 -11.63 9.06 10.53
N ALA A 172 -10.84 8.75 9.51
CA ALA A 172 -11.26 8.10 8.27
C ALA A 172 -10.54 6.76 8.15
N SER A 173 -11.07 5.86 7.33
CA SER A 173 -10.42 4.58 7.04
C SER A 173 -10.55 4.21 5.57
N ALA A 174 -9.64 3.36 5.10
CA ALA A 174 -9.70 2.74 3.78
C ALA A 174 -9.26 1.29 3.90
N ASN A 175 -9.99 0.37 3.30
CA ASN A 175 -9.63 -1.03 3.28
C ASN A 175 -8.51 -1.29 2.28
N ILE A 176 -7.60 -2.18 2.68
CA ILE A 176 -6.73 -2.92 1.79
C ILE A 176 -7.16 -4.38 1.84
N GLU A 177 -7.25 -5.02 0.70
CA GLU A 177 -7.66 -6.41 0.61
C GLU A 177 -6.79 -7.18 -0.38
N TRP A 178 -6.76 -8.50 -0.22
CA TRP A 178 -6.06 -9.38 -1.14
C TRP A 178 -6.60 -10.81 -1.07
N VAL A 179 -6.33 -11.55 -2.13
CA VAL A 179 -6.52 -13.00 -2.20
C VAL A 179 -5.37 -13.70 -1.49
N ILE A 180 -5.69 -14.68 -0.65
CA ILE A 180 -4.72 -15.63 -0.09
C ILE A 180 -4.63 -16.86 -0.99
N ASP A 181 -3.53 -17.62 -0.91
CA ASP A 181 -3.38 -18.83 -1.71
C ASP A 181 -4.52 -19.84 -1.47
N ASN A 182 -5.21 -20.16 -2.56
CA ASN A 182 -6.29 -21.13 -2.67
C ASN A 182 -6.03 -22.14 -3.81
N GLY A 183 -4.77 -22.29 -4.25
CA GLY A 183 -4.38 -23.10 -5.41
C GLY A 183 -4.25 -22.31 -6.72
N GLU A 184 -4.28 -20.98 -6.66
CA GLU A 184 -4.13 -20.07 -7.79
C GLU A 184 -2.68 -19.62 -8.01
N THR A 185 -2.45 -18.84 -9.07
CA THR A 185 -1.12 -18.27 -9.35
C THR A 185 -0.88 -17.05 -8.46
N CYS A 186 0.04 -17.18 -7.52
CA CYS A 186 0.43 -16.07 -6.64
C CYS A 186 1.55 -15.19 -7.23
N ALA A 187 1.64 -13.98 -6.69
CA ALA A 187 2.79 -13.10 -6.80
C ALA A 187 4.08 -13.78 -6.30
N ALA A 188 5.22 -13.20 -6.67
CA ALA A 188 6.51 -13.69 -6.21
C ALA A 188 6.62 -13.66 -4.67
N ASN A 189 7.23 -14.72 -4.12
CA ASN A 189 7.47 -14.81 -2.68
C ASN A 189 8.45 -13.73 -2.23
N GLY A 190 8.14 -13.08 -1.11
CA GLY A 190 8.97 -12.02 -0.56
C GLY A 190 8.49 -11.53 0.79
N THR A 191 9.34 -10.74 1.45
CA THR A 191 9.00 -10.07 2.70
C THR A 191 9.36 -8.59 2.58
N GLY A 192 8.44 -7.73 2.95
CA GLY A 192 8.60 -6.29 2.91
C GLY A 192 7.77 -5.58 3.98
N THR A 193 7.82 -4.27 4.02
CA THR A 193 7.00 -3.42 4.88
C THR A 193 5.79 -2.95 4.09
N LEU A 194 4.59 -3.03 4.69
CA LEU A 194 3.44 -2.31 4.18
C LEU A 194 3.66 -0.81 4.40
N GLU A 195 3.63 -0.04 3.33
CA GLU A 195 3.68 1.41 3.37
C GLU A 195 2.36 1.99 2.89
N ALA A 196 1.91 3.05 3.56
CA ALA A 196 0.69 3.76 3.19
C ALA A 196 0.89 5.29 3.17
N THR A 197 0.23 5.95 2.21
CA THR A 197 0.25 7.41 2.04
C THR A 197 -1.20 7.93 2.03
N PRO A 198 -1.59 8.87 2.91
CA PRO A 198 -2.94 9.44 2.89
C PRO A 198 -3.29 10.04 1.52
N PRO A 199 -4.58 10.02 1.12
CA PRO A 199 -5.01 10.51 -0.19
C PRO A 199 -4.51 11.92 -0.50
N ASN A 200 -3.98 12.12 -1.71
CA ASN A 200 -3.47 13.39 -2.22
C ASN A 200 -2.33 14.01 -1.39
N THR A 201 -1.62 13.21 -0.59
CA THR A 201 -0.42 13.64 0.14
C THR A 201 0.82 12.90 -0.35
N LYS A 202 1.99 13.21 0.25
CA LYS A 202 3.28 12.56 -0.03
C LYS A 202 3.94 11.98 1.23
N THR A 203 3.25 12.03 2.38
CA THR A 203 3.77 11.54 3.65
C THR A 203 3.46 10.05 3.76
N THR A 204 4.48 9.21 3.62
CA THR A 204 4.36 7.76 3.71
C THR A 204 4.68 7.26 5.12
N THR A 205 3.93 6.27 5.59
CA THR A 205 4.12 5.61 6.88
C THR A 205 4.31 4.11 6.67
N GLY A 206 5.34 3.52 7.28
CA GLY A 206 5.50 2.07 7.36
C GLY A 206 4.63 1.49 8.47
N LEU A 207 3.88 0.42 8.15
CA LEU A 207 2.80 -0.15 8.96
C LEU A 207 3.08 -1.59 9.43
N GLY A 208 4.30 -2.07 9.24
CA GLY A 208 4.74 -3.39 9.69
C GLY A 208 5.10 -4.33 8.54
N SER A 209 5.71 -5.46 8.89
CA SER A 209 6.16 -6.47 7.92
C SER A 209 4.98 -7.25 7.35
N GLN A 210 5.02 -7.49 6.05
CA GLN A 210 4.10 -8.32 5.29
C GLN A 210 4.87 -9.34 4.44
N THR A 211 4.21 -10.46 4.12
CA THR A 211 4.73 -11.50 3.24
C THR A 211 3.93 -11.50 1.94
N THR A 212 4.62 -11.56 0.79
CA THR A 212 4.03 -11.71 -0.54
C THR A 212 4.16 -13.14 -1.02
N GLY A 213 3.30 -13.55 -1.95
CA GLY A 213 3.26 -14.90 -2.51
C GLY A 213 2.40 -15.87 -1.71
N THR A 214 2.67 -17.17 -1.83
CA THR A 214 1.76 -18.24 -1.40
C THR A 214 1.47 -18.24 0.11
N GLN A 215 2.38 -17.68 0.91
CA GLN A 215 2.24 -17.61 2.37
C GLN A 215 1.59 -16.31 2.87
N GLY A 216 1.19 -15.40 1.98
CA GLY A 216 0.65 -14.09 2.37
C GLY A 216 -0.22 -13.47 1.29
N ILE A 217 0.22 -12.33 0.75
CA ILE A 217 -0.48 -11.62 -0.32
C ILE A 217 -0.25 -12.38 -1.64
N CYS A 218 -1.21 -13.22 -2.02
CA CYS A 218 -1.12 -14.06 -3.21
C CYS A 218 -1.47 -13.26 -4.47
N ALA A 219 -2.68 -12.72 -4.54
CA ALA A 219 -3.15 -11.97 -5.71
C ALA A 219 -4.08 -10.81 -5.29
N ASP A 220 -4.45 -9.98 -6.26
CA ASP A 220 -5.42 -8.88 -6.12
C ASP A 220 -5.19 -8.01 -4.89
N PHE A 221 -3.95 -7.57 -4.70
CA PHE A 221 -3.64 -6.58 -3.68
C PHE A 221 -4.30 -5.25 -4.07
N GLU A 222 -5.35 -4.89 -3.36
CA GLU A 222 -6.25 -3.80 -3.67
C GLU A 222 -6.36 -2.79 -2.53
N VAL A 223 -6.76 -1.57 -2.87
CA VAL A 223 -7.03 -0.49 -1.92
C VAL A 223 -8.25 0.32 -2.34
N HIS A 224 -9.10 0.60 -1.35
CA HIS A 224 -10.38 1.29 -1.52
C HIS A 224 -10.30 2.77 -1.15
N PRO A 225 -11.29 3.61 -1.54
CA PRO A 225 -11.24 5.01 -1.16
C PRO A 225 -11.46 5.18 0.35
N VAL A 226 -11.01 6.33 0.87
CA VAL A 226 -11.29 6.68 2.25
C VAL A 226 -12.79 6.89 2.50
N VAL A 227 -13.28 6.37 3.61
CA VAL A 227 -14.62 6.60 4.15
C VAL A 227 -14.53 7.18 5.57
N ALA A 228 -15.63 7.76 6.05
CA ALA A 228 -15.68 8.34 7.38
C ALA A 228 -15.74 7.26 8.47
N GLY A 229 -15.02 7.45 9.58
CA GLY A 229 -14.99 6.52 10.70
C GLY A 229 -13.97 5.38 10.51
N THR A 230 -14.07 4.37 11.36
CA THR A 230 -13.38 3.09 11.21
C THR A 230 -14.35 2.11 10.55
N LEU A 231 -13.88 1.43 9.51
CA LEU A 231 -14.53 0.24 8.98
C LEU A 231 -14.59 -0.82 10.11
N SER A 232 -15.68 -1.59 10.16
CA SER A 232 -16.07 -2.47 11.27
C SER A 232 -16.25 -3.90 10.82
#